data_AF-A0A526ZIS5-F1
#
_entry.id   AF-A0A526ZIS5-F1
#
_cell.length_a   1.000
_cell.length_b   1.000
_cell.length_c   1.000
_cell.angle_alpha   90.00
_cell.angle_beta   90.00
_cell.angle_gamma   90.00
#
_symmetry.space_group_name_H-M   'P 1'
#
loop_
_entity.id
_entity.type
_entity.pdbx_description
1 polymer ?
#
loop_
_entity_poly.entity_id
_entity_poly.type
_entity_poly.pdbx_seq_one_letter_code
_entity_poly.pdbx_strand_id
1 'polypeptide(L)'
;MAFLKELLRKAARNFGYQIQKYPSAEFLSVPVFDLSVQLLMAVRGERLNFIQVGANDGRSGDPLNQYILQYPWYGMLIEPQPDMFAQLCENYASVHDRLIFENVAIANGLSSITMYRGQGKYYPITSVHRRVVTQLAPHDVELLTVPCTTLDALIQKHGMSNVDILQIDAEGYDYDVLKTLNLAATSPLIIQFEHGLITSQEMNGAVRYLSSHGYRVLYGGRQIADTVALHKNFPVMVVNPRA
;
A
#
# COMPACT_ATOMS: atom_id res chain seq x y z
N MET A 1 13.60 -24.64 -30.01
CA MET A 1 13.65 -23.56 -28.99
C MET A 1 12.31 -22.85 -28.76
N ALA A 2 11.53 -22.52 -29.80
CA ALA A 2 10.24 -21.82 -29.62
C ALA A 2 9.21 -22.60 -28.79
N PHE A 3 9.07 -23.91 -29.05
CA PHE A 3 8.19 -24.79 -28.29
C PHE A 3 8.54 -24.86 -26.80
N LEU A 4 9.83 -25.04 -26.46
CA LEU A 4 10.28 -25.06 -25.06
C LEU A 4 10.00 -23.74 -24.35
N LYS A 5 10.20 -22.61 -25.03
CA LYS A 5 9.90 -21.28 -24.49
C LYS A 5 8.42 -21.09 -24.20
N GLU A 6 7.55 -21.58 -25.08
CA GLU A 6 6.10 -21.52 -24.88
C GLU A 6 5.65 -22.42 -23.73
N LEU A 7 6.22 -23.62 -23.63
CA LEU A 7 5.96 -24.55 -22.53
C LEU A 7 6.38 -23.95 -21.18
N LEU A 8 7.58 -23.35 -21.10
CA LEU A 8 8.06 -22.65 -19.90
C LEU A 8 7.16 -21.47 -19.51
N ARG A 9 6.76 -20.64 -20.48
CA ARG A 9 5.84 -19.53 -20.24
C ARG A 9 4.47 -20.01 -19.76
N LYS A 10 3.96 -21.11 -20.32
CA LYS A 10 2.67 -21.69 -19.93
C LYS A 10 2.74 -22.28 -18.52
N ALA A 11 3.80 -23.02 -18.20
CA ALA A 11 4.03 -23.54 -16.86
C ALA A 11 4.13 -22.39 -15.84
N ALA A 12 4.93 -21.37 -16.12
CA ALA A 12 5.08 -20.20 -15.26
C ALA A 12 3.74 -19.48 -15.00
N ARG A 13 2.91 -19.31 -16.04
CA ARG A 13 1.56 -18.71 -15.89
C ARG A 13 0.65 -19.50 -14.96
N ASN A 14 0.72 -20.84 -14.96
CA ASN A 14 -0.08 -21.66 -14.05
C ASN A 14 0.30 -21.44 -12.57
N PHE A 15 1.52 -20.97 -12.31
CA PHE A 15 2.01 -20.58 -10.99
C PHE A 15 1.92 -19.07 -10.75
N GLY A 16 1.24 -18.31 -11.62
CA GLY A 16 1.07 -16.85 -11.46
C GLY A 16 2.26 -16.00 -11.94
N TYR A 17 3.23 -16.58 -12.65
CA TYR A 17 4.40 -15.84 -13.14
C TYR A 17 4.30 -15.47 -14.62
N GLN A 18 4.64 -14.22 -14.94
CA GLN A 18 4.79 -13.74 -16.33
C GLN A 18 6.28 -13.69 -16.73
N ILE A 19 6.67 -14.57 -17.66
CA ILE A 19 8.04 -14.57 -18.22
C ILE A 19 8.07 -13.81 -19.54
N GLN A 20 8.67 -12.61 -19.51
CA GLN A 20 8.88 -11.77 -20.68
C GLN A 20 10.38 -11.52 -20.94
N LYS A 21 10.70 -11.06 -22.17
CA LYS A 21 12.05 -10.57 -22.43
C LYS A 21 12.24 -9.30 -21.59
N TYR A 22 13.35 -9.22 -20.90
CA TYR A 22 13.74 -8.05 -20.13
C TYR A 22 14.99 -7.44 -20.78
N PRO A 23 15.09 -6.10 -20.89
CA PRO A 23 16.32 -5.45 -21.34
C PRO A 23 17.52 -5.95 -20.54
N SER A 24 18.62 -6.28 -21.22
CA SER A 24 19.87 -6.66 -20.56
C SER A 24 20.64 -5.46 -20.00
N ALA A 25 20.20 -4.25 -20.33
CA ALA A 25 20.72 -2.99 -19.80
C ALA A 25 19.78 -2.45 -18.71
N GLU A 26 20.33 -1.60 -17.86
CA GLU A 26 19.55 -0.89 -16.85
C GLU A 26 18.49 0.01 -17.53
N PHE A 27 17.27 -0.02 -17.00
CA PHE A 27 16.24 0.94 -17.35
C PHE A 27 15.46 1.33 -16.10
N LEU A 28 15.06 2.59 -16.03
CA LEU A 28 14.23 3.11 -14.94
C LEU A 28 12.77 2.75 -15.21
N SER A 29 12.10 2.18 -14.19
CA SER A 29 10.66 2.01 -14.26
C SER A 29 9.95 3.35 -14.21
N VAL A 30 8.82 3.45 -14.93
CA VAL A 30 7.92 4.59 -14.81
C VAL A 30 7.41 4.65 -13.36
N PRO A 31 7.59 5.77 -12.63
CA PRO A 31 7.12 5.90 -11.25
C PRO A 31 5.62 6.21 -11.27
N VAL A 32 4.81 5.18 -11.53
CA VAL A 32 3.36 5.32 -11.76
C VAL A 32 2.67 6.00 -10.59
N PHE A 33 3.07 5.69 -9.35
CA PHE A 33 2.51 6.32 -8.16
C PHE A 33 2.77 7.82 -8.14
N ASP A 34 4.04 8.24 -8.21
CA ASP A 34 4.42 9.65 -8.21
C ASP A 34 3.78 10.44 -9.35
N LEU A 35 3.77 9.88 -10.56
CA LEU A 35 3.11 10.53 -11.70
C LEU A 35 1.60 10.67 -11.48
N SER A 36 0.96 9.70 -10.83
CA SER A 36 -0.46 9.78 -10.50
C SER A 36 -0.73 10.87 -9.46
N VAL A 37 0.10 10.96 -8.42
CA VAL A 37 -0.01 11.99 -7.38
C VAL A 37 0.21 13.39 -7.97
N GLN A 38 1.30 13.58 -8.72
CA GLN A 38 1.64 14.87 -9.34
C GLN A 38 0.54 15.33 -10.30
N LEU A 39 -0.01 14.42 -11.10
CA LEU A 39 -1.11 14.74 -12.00
C LEU A 39 -2.40 15.07 -11.25
N LEU A 40 -2.70 14.35 -10.18
CA LEU A 40 -3.85 14.66 -9.34
C LEU A 40 -3.72 16.07 -8.75
N MET A 41 -2.54 16.43 -8.26
CA MET A 41 -2.26 17.78 -7.76
C MET A 41 -2.33 18.85 -8.85
N ALA A 42 -1.82 18.56 -10.05
CA ALA A 42 -1.88 19.49 -11.17
C ALA A 42 -3.33 19.81 -11.60
N VAL A 43 -4.26 18.85 -11.44
CA VAL A 43 -5.66 19.02 -11.82
C VAL A 43 -6.54 19.55 -10.68
N ARG A 44 -6.32 19.11 -9.43
CA ARG A 44 -7.18 19.42 -8.28
C ARG A 44 -6.59 20.41 -7.29
N GLY A 45 -5.32 20.79 -7.48
CA GLY A 45 -4.55 21.61 -6.55
C GLY A 45 -3.72 20.77 -5.58
N GLU A 46 -2.80 21.44 -4.88
CA GLU A 46 -1.77 20.80 -4.02
C GLU A 46 -2.29 20.29 -2.67
N ARG A 47 -3.55 20.59 -2.31
CA ARG A 47 -4.20 20.12 -1.08
C ARG A 47 -4.89 18.79 -1.35
N LEU A 48 -4.31 17.70 -0.86
CA LEU A 48 -4.89 16.36 -0.94
C LEU A 48 -5.10 15.77 0.46
N ASN A 49 -6.07 14.87 0.56
CA ASN A 49 -6.32 14.09 1.76
C ASN A 49 -5.81 12.66 1.61
N PHE A 50 -5.15 12.12 2.64
CA PHE A 50 -4.59 10.77 2.57
C PHE A 50 -4.84 9.93 3.82
N ILE A 51 -4.75 8.61 3.65
CA ILE A 51 -4.60 7.64 4.73
C ILE A 51 -3.42 6.74 4.39
N GLN A 52 -2.56 6.51 5.37
CA GLN A 52 -1.40 5.64 5.27
C GLN A 52 -1.44 4.58 6.38
N VAL A 53 -1.44 3.31 5.98
CA VAL A 53 -1.39 2.16 6.88
C VAL A 53 0.00 1.53 6.83
N GLY A 54 0.60 1.34 8.00
CA GLY A 54 1.98 0.87 8.10
C GLY A 54 2.97 2.00 7.84
N ALA A 55 2.76 3.15 8.47
CA ALA A 55 3.58 4.34 8.26
C ALA A 55 5.02 4.18 8.78
N ASN A 56 5.31 3.16 9.60
CA ASN A 56 6.60 2.92 10.23
C ASN A 56 7.13 4.18 10.94
N ASP A 57 8.36 4.61 10.66
CA ASP A 57 8.95 5.85 11.17
C ASP A 57 8.54 7.10 10.34
N GLY A 58 7.79 6.92 9.25
CA GLY A 58 7.37 7.97 8.35
C GLY A 58 8.48 8.53 7.45
N ARG A 59 9.60 7.82 7.29
CA ARG A 59 10.73 8.26 6.46
C ARG A 59 11.29 7.13 5.60
N SER A 60 11.58 6.00 6.23
CA SER A 60 12.30 4.89 5.62
C SER A 60 11.39 4.15 4.63
N GLY A 61 11.62 4.35 3.33
CA GLY A 61 10.81 3.72 2.28
C GLY A 61 9.39 4.30 2.12
N ASP A 62 9.07 5.39 2.82
CA ASP A 62 7.74 6.00 2.81
C ASP A 62 7.51 6.83 1.52
N PRO A 63 6.60 6.43 0.62
CA PRO A 63 6.35 7.14 -0.63
C PRO A 63 5.62 8.47 -0.42
N LEU A 64 4.96 8.67 0.73
CA LEU A 64 4.16 9.86 1.01
C LEU A 64 4.96 10.95 1.72
N ASN A 65 6.04 10.61 2.43
CA ASN A 65 6.81 11.56 3.27
C ASN A 65 7.15 12.87 2.55
N GLN A 66 7.70 12.79 1.34
CA GLN A 66 8.07 13.97 0.55
C GLN A 66 6.87 14.89 0.28
N TYR A 67 5.70 14.32 -0.02
CA TYR A 67 4.51 15.08 -0.33
C TYR A 67 3.88 15.65 0.94
N ILE A 68 3.85 14.86 2.00
CA ILE A 68 3.39 15.30 3.31
C ILE A 68 4.19 16.51 3.75
N LEU A 69 5.52 16.50 3.66
CA LEU A 69 6.34 17.63 4.13
C LEU A 69 6.27 18.87 3.23
N GLN A 70 6.16 18.69 1.90
CA GLN A 70 6.23 19.80 0.95
C GLN A 70 4.88 20.48 0.69
N TYR A 71 3.77 19.75 0.82
CA TYR A 71 2.45 20.22 0.46
C TYR A 71 1.49 20.24 1.65
N PRO A 72 0.43 21.06 1.61
CA PRO A 72 -0.55 21.17 2.68
C PRO A 72 -1.52 19.98 2.71
N TRP A 73 -1.00 18.76 2.70
CA TRP A 73 -1.77 17.53 2.79
C TRP A 73 -2.31 17.34 4.21
N TYR A 74 -3.55 16.88 4.30
CA TYR A 74 -4.20 16.50 5.55
C TYR A 74 -4.44 15.00 5.55
N GLY A 75 -4.15 14.30 6.63
CA GLY A 75 -4.32 12.86 6.59
C GLY A 75 -4.04 12.12 7.86
N MET A 76 -4.20 10.81 7.78
CA MET A 76 -4.02 9.89 8.90
C MET A 76 -2.85 8.96 8.62
N LEU A 77 -1.95 8.87 9.60
CA LEU A 77 -0.82 7.94 9.63
C LEU A 77 -1.09 6.89 10.71
N ILE A 78 -1.06 5.62 10.32
CA ILE A 78 -1.38 4.49 11.18
C ILE A 78 -0.16 3.58 11.28
N GLU A 79 0.35 3.36 12.49
CA GLU A 79 1.49 2.48 12.75
C GLU A 79 1.23 1.65 14.01
N PRO A 80 1.16 0.30 13.92
CA PRO A 80 0.90 -0.54 15.09
C PRO A 80 2.05 -0.62 16.10
N GLN A 81 3.32 -0.50 15.68
CA GLN A 81 4.47 -0.68 16.57
C GLN A 81 4.67 0.56 17.45
N PRO A 82 4.59 0.46 18.79
CA PRO A 82 4.66 1.63 19.66
C PRO A 82 5.96 2.45 19.54
N ASP A 83 7.09 1.78 19.32
CA ASP A 83 8.41 2.39 19.16
C ASP A 83 8.56 3.11 17.81
N MET A 84 8.06 2.52 16.72
CA MET A 84 8.03 3.19 15.41
C MET A 84 7.01 4.33 15.39
N PHE A 85 5.84 4.14 16.00
CA PHE A 85 4.82 5.17 16.15
C PHE A 85 5.32 6.40 16.91
N ALA A 86 6.13 6.22 17.95
CA ALA A 86 6.74 7.33 18.67
C ALA A 86 7.68 8.14 17.75
N GLN A 87 8.52 7.44 16.96
CA GLN A 87 9.42 8.09 15.99
C GLN A 87 8.65 8.77 14.86
N LEU A 88 7.56 8.16 14.39
CA LEU A 88 6.65 8.74 13.39
C LEU A 88 6.11 10.10 13.85
N CYS A 89 5.60 10.16 15.08
CA CYS A 89 5.11 11.40 15.67
C CYS A 89 6.21 12.47 15.76
N GLU A 90 7.42 12.07 16.18
CA GLU A 90 8.57 12.98 16.25
C GLU A 90 9.01 13.47 14.87
N ASN A 91 9.08 12.58 13.88
CA ASN A 91 9.52 12.89 12.53
C ASN A 91 8.58 13.86 11.80
N TYR A 92 7.28 13.83 12.13
CA TYR A 92 6.27 14.73 11.60
C TYR A 92 5.90 15.90 12.54
N ALA A 93 6.64 16.12 13.64
CA ALA A 93 6.32 17.15 14.63
C ALA A 93 6.20 18.56 14.02
N SER A 94 6.98 18.90 12.99
CA SER A 94 6.90 20.22 12.35
C SER A 94 5.58 20.49 11.59
N VAL A 95 4.78 19.45 11.34
CA VAL A 95 3.57 19.50 10.52
C VAL A 95 2.37 18.80 11.20
N HIS A 96 2.44 18.59 12.52
CA HIS A 96 1.45 17.80 13.26
C HIS A 96 0.02 18.36 13.19
N ASP A 97 -0.16 19.67 12.99
CA ASP A 97 -1.48 20.35 13.00
C ASP A 97 -2.43 19.89 11.90
N ARG A 98 -1.92 19.19 10.89
CA ARG A 98 -2.70 18.66 9.75
C ARG A 98 -2.64 17.14 9.66
N LEU A 99 -2.14 16.47 10.69
CA LEU A 99 -1.96 15.03 10.70
C LEU A 99 -2.68 14.40 11.90
N ILE A 100 -3.29 13.25 11.65
CA ILE A 100 -3.86 12.36 12.66
C ILE A 100 -2.94 11.16 12.80
N PHE A 101 -2.67 10.73 14.04
CA PHE A 101 -1.81 9.59 14.34
C PHE A 101 -2.61 8.53 15.10
N GLU A 102 -2.56 7.27 14.66
CA GLU A 102 -3.20 6.14 15.33
C GLU A 102 -2.20 4.99 15.54
N ASN A 103 -2.01 4.60 16.81
CA ASN A 103 -1.15 3.47 17.18
C ASN A 103 -1.96 2.17 17.28
N VAL A 104 -2.40 1.65 16.13
CA VAL A 104 -3.25 0.47 16.00
C VAL A 104 -2.90 -0.31 14.74
N ALA A 105 -3.15 -1.62 14.74
CA ALA A 105 -3.17 -2.39 13.50
C ALA A 105 -4.54 -2.27 12.81
N ILE A 106 -4.56 -2.46 11.49
CA ILE A 106 -5.80 -2.52 10.72
C ILE A 106 -6.16 -3.98 10.44
N ALA A 107 -7.28 -4.44 10.98
CA ALA A 107 -7.79 -5.79 10.82
C ALA A 107 -9.31 -5.84 11.05
N ASN A 108 -9.98 -6.85 10.47
CA ASN A 108 -11.41 -7.01 10.64
C ASN A 108 -11.76 -7.96 11.80
N GLY A 109 -12.80 -7.63 12.59
CA GLY A 109 -13.41 -8.53 13.57
C GLY A 109 -12.55 -8.86 14.81
N LEU A 110 -11.47 -8.12 15.04
CA LEU A 110 -10.55 -8.33 16.16
C LEU A 110 -10.41 -7.03 16.97
N SER A 111 -10.19 -7.16 18.28
CA SER A 111 -9.83 -6.03 19.17
C SER A 111 -8.31 -5.89 19.37
N SER A 112 -7.57 -6.98 19.15
CA SER A 112 -6.11 -6.99 19.11
C SER A 112 -5.62 -8.07 18.14
N ILE A 113 -4.39 -7.90 17.64
CA ILE A 113 -3.73 -8.86 16.77
C ILE A 113 -2.28 -9.07 17.23
N THR A 114 -1.80 -10.31 17.14
CA THR A 114 -0.39 -10.64 17.39
C THR A 114 0.38 -10.61 16.08
N MET A 115 1.45 -9.84 16.07
CA MET A 115 2.40 -9.68 14.97
C MET A 115 3.73 -10.33 15.36
N TYR A 116 4.48 -10.74 14.36
CA TYR A 116 5.85 -11.19 14.47
C TYR A 116 6.75 -10.02 14.12
N ARG A 117 7.77 -9.74 14.92
CA ARG A 117 8.76 -8.70 14.69
C ARG A 117 10.14 -9.32 14.66
N GLY A 118 10.94 -8.99 13.65
CA GLY A 118 12.34 -9.42 13.53
C GLY A 118 13.25 -8.26 13.21
N GLN A 119 14.52 -8.39 13.55
CA GLN A 119 15.53 -7.39 13.20
C GLN A 119 15.95 -7.57 11.74
N GLY A 120 15.40 -6.76 10.85
CA GLY A 120 15.84 -6.68 9.46
C GLY A 120 17.21 -6.01 9.34
N LYS A 121 17.78 -6.04 8.13
CA LYS A 121 19.12 -5.49 7.86
C LYS A 121 19.22 -3.98 8.08
N TYR A 122 18.14 -3.25 7.81
CA TYR A 122 18.11 -1.79 7.83
C TYR A 122 17.12 -1.22 8.85
N TYR A 123 16.00 -1.92 9.07
CA TYR A 123 14.94 -1.55 10.00
C TYR A 123 14.24 -2.83 10.50
N PRO A 124 13.49 -2.76 11.63
CA PRO A 124 12.66 -3.86 12.08
C PRO A 124 11.60 -4.23 11.03
N ILE A 125 11.36 -5.52 10.84
CA ILE A 125 10.34 -6.04 9.93
C ILE A 125 9.26 -6.67 10.78
N THR A 126 8.03 -6.23 10.58
CA THR A 126 6.90 -6.65 11.40
C THR A 126 5.73 -7.06 10.52
N SER A 127 5.26 -8.29 10.67
CA SER A 127 4.16 -8.84 9.88
C SER A 127 3.33 -9.80 10.74
N VAL A 128 2.04 -9.92 10.43
CA VAL A 128 1.18 -10.96 11.04
C VAL A 128 1.54 -12.36 10.56
N HIS A 129 2.32 -12.47 9.47
CA HIS A 129 2.77 -13.73 8.92
C HIS A 129 4.22 -14.01 9.32
N ARG A 130 4.42 -14.96 10.24
CA ARG A 130 5.77 -15.40 10.66
C ARG A 130 6.70 -15.69 9.48
N ARG A 131 6.16 -16.27 8.40
CA ARG A 131 6.93 -16.57 7.19
C ARG A 131 7.63 -15.34 6.61
N VAL A 132 6.92 -14.21 6.51
CA VAL A 132 7.45 -12.94 6.00
C VAL A 132 8.67 -12.53 6.83
N VAL A 133 8.52 -12.49 8.16
CA VAL A 133 9.60 -12.11 9.07
C VAL A 133 10.78 -13.09 8.97
N THR A 134 10.54 -14.40 9.02
CA THR A 134 11.63 -15.40 9.00
C THR A 134 12.39 -15.47 7.68
N GLN A 135 11.83 -14.97 6.57
CA GLN A 135 12.54 -14.87 5.30
C GLN A 135 13.57 -13.73 5.29
N LEU A 136 13.32 -12.67 6.07
CA LEU A 136 14.12 -11.44 6.06
C LEU A 136 14.94 -11.24 7.33
N ALA A 137 14.48 -11.82 8.45
CA ALA A 137 15.09 -11.84 9.77
C ALA A 137 14.96 -13.27 10.35
N PRO A 138 15.87 -14.20 9.97
CA PRO A 138 15.75 -15.62 10.32
C PRO A 138 16.02 -15.92 11.81
N HIS A 139 16.52 -14.95 12.57
CA HIS A 139 16.86 -15.08 13.99
C HIS A 139 16.08 -14.06 14.82
N ASP A 140 15.80 -14.40 16.09
CA ASP A 140 15.24 -13.50 17.11
C ASP A 140 13.91 -12.84 16.70
N VAL A 141 12.90 -13.67 16.42
CA VAL A 141 11.53 -13.23 16.17
C VAL A 141 10.78 -13.03 17.50
N GLU A 142 10.42 -11.79 17.77
CA GLU A 142 9.59 -11.38 18.90
C GLU A 142 8.10 -11.38 18.52
N LEU A 143 7.23 -11.60 19.50
CA LEU A 143 5.79 -11.44 19.35
C LEU A 143 5.36 -10.09 19.93
N LEU A 144 4.61 -9.32 19.15
CA LEU A 144 4.05 -8.03 19.55
C LEU A 144 2.53 -8.10 19.39
N THR A 145 1.79 -7.93 20.49
CA THR A 145 0.32 -7.84 20.46
C THR A 145 -0.11 -6.39 20.55
N VAL A 146 -0.87 -5.94 19.56
CA VAL A 146 -1.30 -4.54 19.41
C VAL A 146 -2.82 -4.44 19.32
N PRO A 147 -3.44 -3.33 19.74
CA PRO A 147 -4.85 -3.08 19.46
C PRO A 147 -5.10 -3.03 17.96
N CYS A 148 -6.30 -3.40 17.52
CA CYS A 148 -6.67 -3.30 16.12
C CYS A 148 -8.10 -2.80 15.91
N THR A 149 -8.32 -2.24 14.72
CA THR A 149 -9.61 -1.69 14.27
C THR A 149 -9.70 -1.74 12.73
N THR A 150 -10.79 -1.25 12.15
CA THR A 150 -10.97 -1.15 10.69
C THR A 150 -10.69 0.26 10.18
N LEU A 151 -10.38 0.39 8.89
CA LEU A 151 -10.29 1.70 8.22
C LEU A 151 -11.61 2.47 8.34
N ASP A 152 -12.76 1.81 8.13
CA ASP A 152 -14.07 2.44 8.27
C ASP A 152 -14.29 3.06 9.66
N ALA A 153 -13.89 2.34 10.72
CA ALA A 153 -14.04 2.83 12.09
C ALA A 153 -13.13 4.04 12.38
N LEU A 154 -11.90 4.06 11.86
CA LEU A 154 -11.01 5.22 12.01
C LEU A 154 -11.50 6.43 11.21
N ILE A 155 -11.95 6.21 9.98
CA ILE A 155 -12.56 7.25 9.14
C ILE A 155 -13.75 7.88 9.85
N GLN A 156 -14.63 7.05 10.44
CA GLN A 156 -15.77 7.51 11.21
C GLN A 156 -15.35 8.26 12.49
N LYS A 157 -14.39 7.72 13.25
CA LYS A 157 -13.86 8.33 14.50
C LYS A 157 -13.38 9.76 14.27
N HIS A 158 -12.72 10.00 13.14
CA HIS A 158 -12.10 11.30 12.82
C HIS A 158 -12.91 12.17 11.86
N GLY A 159 -14.09 11.69 11.43
CA GLY A 159 -14.95 12.44 10.50
C GLY A 159 -14.30 12.72 9.14
N MET A 160 -13.41 11.84 8.67
CA MET A 160 -12.74 12.02 7.37
C MET A 160 -13.70 11.71 6.23
N SER A 161 -14.24 12.73 5.56
CA SER A 161 -15.27 12.55 4.52
C SER A 161 -14.72 12.40 3.10
N ASN A 162 -13.47 12.81 2.86
CA ASN A 162 -12.82 12.73 1.56
C ASN A 162 -11.39 12.19 1.71
N VAL A 163 -11.09 11.10 1.04
CA VAL A 163 -9.73 10.51 0.95
C VAL A 163 -9.36 10.52 -0.53
N ASP A 164 -8.29 11.18 -0.91
CA ASP A 164 -7.77 11.17 -2.28
C ASP A 164 -6.81 9.99 -2.50
N ILE A 165 -5.99 9.68 -1.48
CA ILE A 165 -4.94 8.66 -1.54
C ILE A 165 -5.08 7.71 -0.35
N LEU A 166 -5.09 6.41 -0.63
CA LEU A 166 -4.89 5.36 0.37
C LEU A 166 -3.60 4.63 0.04
N GLN A 167 -2.65 4.64 0.97
CA GLN A 167 -1.43 3.85 0.88
C GLN A 167 -1.45 2.79 1.98
N ILE A 168 -1.14 1.55 1.61
CA ILE A 168 -1.08 0.40 2.51
C ILE A 168 0.28 -0.24 2.34
N ASP A 169 0.99 -0.43 3.44
CA ASP A 169 2.19 -1.25 3.53
C ASP A 169 2.10 -2.05 4.83
N ALA A 170 1.40 -3.19 4.75
CA ALA A 170 1.16 -4.05 5.91
C ALA A 170 1.99 -5.33 5.87
N GLU A 171 3.14 -5.29 5.16
CA GLU A 171 4.13 -6.37 5.07
C GLU A 171 3.47 -7.74 4.81
N GLY A 172 2.61 -7.77 3.79
CA GLY A 172 1.89 -8.97 3.34
C GLY A 172 0.48 -9.16 3.91
N TYR A 173 -0.06 -8.21 4.70
CA TYR A 173 -1.46 -8.20 5.15
C TYR A 173 -2.35 -7.19 4.40
N ASP A 174 -1.83 -6.64 3.31
CA ASP A 174 -2.37 -5.49 2.57
C ASP A 174 -3.78 -5.72 2.04
N TYR A 175 -4.05 -6.92 1.49
CA TYR A 175 -5.37 -7.22 0.97
C TYR A 175 -6.41 -7.35 2.11
N ASP A 176 -6.01 -7.85 3.27
CA ASP A 176 -6.88 -7.89 4.45
C ASP A 176 -7.16 -6.49 5.00
N VAL A 177 -6.15 -5.63 5.05
CA VAL A 177 -6.32 -4.20 5.35
C VAL A 177 -7.29 -3.54 4.38
N LEU A 178 -7.11 -3.74 3.07
CA LEU A 178 -7.97 -3.15 2.03
C LEU A 178 -9.45 -3.53 2.21
N LYS A 179 -9.72 -4.77 2.62
CA LYS A 179 -11.10 -5.25 2.88
C LYS A 179 -11.75 -4.64 4.13
N THR A 180 -11.01 -3.91 4.96
CA THR A 180 -11.56 -3.19 6.12
C THR A 180 -12.16 -1.82 5.77
N LEU A 181 -12.03 -1.40 4.51
CA LEU A 181 -12.60 -0.17 3.98
C LEU A 181 -13.79 -0.48 3.08
N ASN A 182 -14.95 0.11 3.37
CA ASN A 182 -16.07 0.09 2.47
C ASN A 182 -15.83 1.05 1.29
N LEU A 183 -15.32 0.52 0.18
CA LEU A 183 -15.01 1.30 -1.03
C LEU A 183 -16.23 1.97 -1.68
N ALA A 184 -17.46 1.57 -1.33
CA ALA A 184 -18.67 2.25 -1.77
C ALA A 184 -18.98 3.51 -0.95
N ALA A 185 -18.55 3.56 0.32
CA ALA A 185 -18.71 4.71 1.20
C ALA A 185 -17.53 5.70 1.05
N THR A 186 -16.31 5.17 1.02
CA THR A 186 -15.08 5.96 0.87
C THR A 186 -14.31 5.44 -0.34
N SER A 187 -14.16 6.28 -1.36
CA SER A 187 -13.52 5.89 -2.62
C SER A 187 -12.27 6.74 -2.91
N PRO A 188 -11.10 6.35 -2.38
CA PRO A 188 -9.83 6.97 -2.76
C PRO A 188 -9.65 7.01 -4.27
N LEU A 189 -9.03 8.06 -4.80
CA LEU A 189 -8.75 8.15 -6.23
C LEU A 189 -7.53 7.32 -6.61
N ILE A 190 -6.58 7.23 -5.69
CA ILE A 190 -5.37 6.42 -5.79
C ILE A 190 -5.35 5.47 -4.59
N ILE A 191 -5.19 4.19 -4.87
CA ILE A 191 -4.85 3.18 -3.85
C ILE A 191 -3.49 2.60 -4.22
N GLN A 192 -2.51 2.69 -3.33
CA GLN A 192 -1.24 1.96 -3.43
C GLN A 192 -1.19 0.90 -2.34
N PHE A 193 -0.79 -0.31 -2.68
CA PHE A 193 -0.59 -1.37 -1.70
C PHE A 193 0.56 -2.30 -2.08
N GLU A 194 1.21 -2.90 -1.07
CA GLU A 194 2.26 -3.87 -1.29
C GLU A 194 1.66 -5.21 -1.75
N HIS A 195 2.21 -5.77 -2.82
CA HIS A 195 1.86 -7.08 -3.36
C HIS A 195 3.06 -8.04 -3.42
N GLY A 196 4.27 -7.60 -3.06
CA GLY A 196 5.48 -8.44 -3.10
C GLY A 196 5.39 -9.64 -2.15
N LEU A 197 4.64 -9.50 -1.06
CA LEU A 197 4.53 -10.49 0.01
C LEU A 197 3.20 -11.26 0.03
N ILE A 198 2.21 -10.85 -0.77
CA ILE A 198 0.92 -11.54 -0.88
C ILE A 198 0.96 -12.65 -1.92
N THR A 199 0.12 -13.67 -1.75
CA THR A 199 -0.02 -14.78 -2.69
C THR A 199 -0.69 -14.36 -4.00
N SER A 200 -0.49 -15.12 -5.08
CA SER A 200 -1.21 -14.89 -6.35
C SER A 200 -2.72 -14.97 -6.18
N GLN A 201 -3.22 -15.77 -5.23
CA GLN A 201 -4.64 -15.85 -4.92
C GLN A 201 -5.17 -14.56 -4.28
N GLU A 202 -4.43 -14.01 -3.31
CA GLU A 202 -4.76 -12.71 -2.69
C GLU A 202 -4.67 -11.59 -3.71
N MET A 203 -3.64 -11.56 -4.55
CA MET A 203 -3.52 -10.57 -5.61
C MET A 203 -4.68 -10.64 -6.60
N ASN A 204 -5.07 -11.84 -7.04
CA ASN A 204 -6.27 -12.02 -7.89
C ASN A 204 -7.56 -11.63 -7.15
N GLY A 205 -7.61 -11.78 -5.83
CA GLY A 205 -8.69 -11.30 -4.97
C GLY A 205 -8.75 -9.77 -4.98
N ALA A 206 -7.64 -9.12 -4.67
CA ALA A 206 -7.49 -7.67 -4.65
C ALA A 206 -7.86 -7.04 -5.99
N VAL A 207 -7.36 -7.58 -7.10
CA VAL A 207 -7.69 -7.09 -8.45
C VAL A 207 -9.19 -7.20 -8.74
N ARG A 208 -9.83 -8.34 -8.42
CA ARG A 208 -11.27 -8.51 -8.62
C ARG A 208 -12.07 -7.55 -7.75
N TYR A 209 -11.70 -7.43 -6.48
CA TYR A 209 -12.34 -6.55 -5.52
C TYR A 209 -12.25 -5.07 -5.94
N LEU A 210 -11.06 -4.60 -6.30
CA LEU A 210 -10.85 -3.22 -6.78
C LEU A 210 -11.60 -2.97 -8.10
N SER A 211 -11.54 -3.92 -9.04
CA SER A 211 -12.24 -3.79 -10.33
C SER A 211 -13.75 -3.70 -10.16
N SER A 212 -14.33 -4.48 -9.25
CA SER A 212 -15.78 -4.42 -8.99
C SER A 212 -16.23 -3.10 -8.36
N HIS A 213 -15.29 -2.34 -7.77
CA HIS A 213 -15.53 -1.00 -7.20
C HIS A 213 -15.06 0.13 -8.12
N GLY A 214 -14.85 -0.15 -9.41
CA GLY A 214 -14.56 0.88 -10.41
C GLY A 214 -13.10 1.33 -10.46
N TYR A 215 -12.18 0.58 -9.87
CA TYR A 215 -10.75 0.83 -9.97
C TYR A 215 -10.14 0.10 -11.17
N ARG A 216 -9.13 0.71 -11.77
CA ARG A 216 -8.23 0.06 -12.72
C ARG A 216 -6.91 -0.20 -12.01
N VAL A 217 -6.55 -1.48 -11.91
CA VAL A 217 -5.27 -1.88 -11.31
C VAL A 217 -4.18 -1.77 -12.37
N LEU A 218 -3.17 -0.96 -12.08
CA LEU A 218 -1.99 -0.80 -12.92
C LEU A 218 -0.94 -1.77 -12.42
N TYR A 219 -0.66 -2.78 -13.25
CA TYR A 219 0.30 -3.84 -12.96
C TYR A 219 1.39 -3.86 -14.01
N GLY A 220 2.66 -3.76 -13.58
CA GLY A 220 3.82 -3.89 -14.46
C GLY A 220 4.87 -2.78 -14.28
N GLY A 221 6.11 -3.08 -14.71
CA GLY A 221 7.29 -2.25 -14.46
C GLY A 221 8.24 -2.90 -13.45
N ARG A 222 9.32 -2.22 -13.08
CA ARG A 222 10.23 -2.64 -12.00
C ARG A 222 9.68 -2.30 -10.60
N GLN A 223 8.39 -1.98 -10.50
CA GLN A 223 7.62 -1.97 -9.25
C GLN A 223 7.43 -3.43 -8.83
N ILE A 224 8.49 -4.02 -8.28
CA ILE A 224 8.57 -5.44 -7.96
C ILE A 224 7.69 -5.79 -6.74
N ALA A 225 7.33 -4.78 -5.93
CA ALA A 225 6.58 -4.98 -4.68
C ALA A 225 5.28 -4.16 -4.61
N ASP A 226 5.08 -3.10 -5.38
CA ASP A 226 3.91 -2.20 -5.22
C ASP A 226 2.89 -2.31 -6.36
N THR A 227 1.62 -2.21 -6.01
CA THR A 227 0.51 -2.07 -6.97
C THR A 227 -0.15 -0.72 -6.79
N VAL A 228 -0.45 -0.04 -7.91
CA VAL A 228 -1.27 1.19 -7.93
C VAL A 228 -2.62 0.90 -8.57
N ALA A 229 -3.71 1.32 -7.95
CA ALA A 229 -5.06 1.25 -8.49
C ALA A 229 -5.67 2.65 -8.56
N LEU A 230 -6.19 3.01 -9.74
CA LEU A 230 -6.80 4.32 -10.00
C LEU A 230 -8.31 4.17 -10.13
N HIS A 231 -9.07 4.96 -9.38
CA HIS A 231 -10.53 4.97 -9.50
C HIS A 231 -10.97 5.52 -10.86
N LYS A 232 -12.13 5.10 -11.38
CA LYS A 232 -12.68 5.59 -12.67
C LYS A 232 -12.86 7.11 -12.76
N ASN A 233 -12.95 7.79 -11.60
CA ASN A 233 -13.05 9.25 -11.51
C ASN A 233 -11.67 9.95 -11.45
N PHE A 234 -10.57 9.21 -11.54
CA PHE A 234 -9.22 9.78 -11.61
C PHE A 234 -9.07 10.64 -12.90
N PRO A 235 -8.39 11.81 -12.87
CA PRO A 235 -8.43 12.83 -13.92
C PRO A 235 -8.00 12.45 -15.35
N VAL A 236 -7.54 11.23 -15.58
CA VAL A 236 -6.97 10.79 -16.88
C VAL A 236 -7.99 10.07 -17.77
N MET A 237 -9.20 9.81 -17.29
CA MET A 237 -10.09 8.89 -18.01
C MET A 237 -11.16 9.58 -18.87
N VAL A 238 -10.72 10.08 -20.04
CA VAL A 238 -11.48 9.89 -21.29
C VAL A 238 -10.56 9.18 -22.28
N VAL A 239 -10.60 7.85 -22.29
CA VAL A 239 -10.22 7.10 -23.48
C VAL A 239 -11.39 6.21 -23.81
N ASN A 240 -12.21 6.70 -24.73
CA ASN A 240 -13.31 5.97 -25.32
C ASN A 240 -12.71 4.74 -26.03
N PRO A 241 -13.06 3.48 -25.66
CA PRO A 241 -12.50 2.29 -26.31
C PRO A 241 -13.01 2.08 -27.75
N ARG A 242 -13.74 3.05 -28.30
CA ARG A 242 -14.32 3.02 -29.64
C ARG A 242 -13.91 4.28 -30.40
N ALA A 243 -12.74 4.21 -31.02
CA ALA A 243 -12.39 4.93 -32.24
C ALA A 243 -11.63 3.95 -33.14
#